data_AF-A0A433Q147-F1
#
_entry.id   AF-A0A433Q147-F1
#
_cell.length_a   1.000
_cell.length_b   1.000
_cell.length_c   1.000
_cell.angle_alpha   90.00
_cell.angle_beta   90.00
_cell.angle_gamma   90.00
#
_symmetry.space_group_name_H-M   'P 1'
#
loop_
_entity.id
_entity.type
_entity.pdbx_description
1 polymer ?
#
loop_
_entity_poly.entity_id
_entity_poly.type
_entity_poly.pdbx_seq_one_letter_code
_entity_poly.pdbx_strand_id
1 'polypeptide(L)'
;MNFLFIVVELVEINEELTQEENKANLLSREQFYLDWLFALHASLRYNFLSTAGSPLGYHLTEDAKAKISAANKGKEPVNKGATLSEAQRLLSINASQHRYKPVYFYDESRTLITLYPSLNATSKAEQANKNHLLKCIKTGQLFRGYLIE
;
A
#
# COMPACT_ATOMS: atom_id res chain seq x y z
N MET A 1 22.77 -9.94 -33.47
CA MET A 1 22.37 -8.65 -32.85
C MET A 1 23.63 -8.07 -32.24
N ASN A 2 24.09 -6.93 -32.73
CA ASN A 2 25.36 -6.33 -32.30
C ASN A 2 25.04 -5.18 -31.35
N PHE A 3 25.70 -5.14 -30.20
CA PHE A 3 25.55 -4.07 -29.22
C PHE A 3 26.86 -3.28 -29.12
N LEU A 4 26.72 -1.97 -28.88
CA LEU A 4 27.81 -1.07 -28.51
C LEU A 4 27.59 -0.63 -27.06
N PHE A 5 28.64 -0.70 -26.26
CA PHE A 5 28.61 -0.21 -24.88
C PHE A 5 29.20 1.20 -24.83
N ILE A 6 28.45 2.13 -24.23
CA ILE A 6 28.85 3.52 -24.02
C ILE A 6 28.58 3.87 -22.56
N VAL A 7 29.58 4.45 -21.89
CA VAL A 7 29.41 5.02 -20.55
C VAL A 7 28.86 6.43 -20.71
N VAL A 8 27.66 6.69 -20.17
CA VAL A 8 26.99 8.01 -20.25
C VAL A 8 27.40 8.94 -19.12
N GLU A 9 27.71 8.39 -17.95
CA GLU A 9 28.10 9.15 -16.75
C GLU A 9 28.90 8.26 -15.80
N LEU A 10 29.91 8.85 -15.17
CA LEU A 10 30.62 8.27 -14.03
C LEU A 10 30.08 8.94 -12.76
N VAL A 11 29.56 8.13 -11.83
CA VAL A 11 29.07 8.60 -10.54
C VAL A 11 30.04 8.12 -9.47
N GLU A 12 30.66 9.07 -8.77
CA GLU A 12 31.60 8.76 -7.68
C GLU A 12 30.83 8.37 -6.42
N ILE A 13 31.39 7.40 -5.67
CA ILE A 13 30.88 7.02 -4.36
C ILE A 13 31.54 7.94 -3.33
N ASN A 14 30.74 8.67 -2.56
CA ASN A 14 31.27 9.51 -1.50
C ASN A 14 31.48 8.66 -0.24
N GLU A 15 32.75 8.52 0.19
CA GLU A 15 33.13 7.76 1.39
C GLU A 15 32.58 8.38 2.69
N GLU A 16 32.22 9.66 2.68
CA GLU A 16 31.61 10.35 3.83
C GLU A 16 30.12 10.02 4.00
N LEU A 17 29.47 9.49 2.95
CA LEU A 17 28.06 9.14 2.97
C LEU A 17 27.87 7.67 3.35
N THR A 18 26.72 7.38 3.97
CA THR A 18 26.30 6.00 4.21
C THR A 18 26.05 5.26 2.90
N GLN A 19 26.05 3.92 2.97
CA GLN A 19 25.73 3.09 1.81
C GLN A 19 24.31 3.36 1.27
N GLU A 20 23.37 3.68 2.16
CA GLU A 20 21.97 3.97 1.81
C GLU A 20 21.85 5.30 1.05
N GLU A 21 22.59 6.33 1.48
CA GLU A 21 22.65 7.62 0.81
C GLU A 21 23.34 7.52 -0.55
N ASN A 22 24.48 6.82 -0.64
CA ASN A 22 25.15 6.57 -1.91
C ASN A 22 24.25 5.80 -2.89
N LYS A 23 23.50 4.81 -2.39
CA LYS A 23 22.50 4.10 -3.19
C LYS A 23 21.37 5.03 -3.64
N ALA A 24 20.87 5.90 -2.78
CA ALA A 24 19.83 6.86 -3.13
C ALA A 24 20.31 7.85 -4.23
N ASN A 25 21.56 8.29 -4.16
CA ASN A 25 22.19 9.10 -5.21
C ASN A 25 22.24 8.35 -6.54
N LEU A 26 22.69 7.10 -6.53
CA LEU A 26 22.74 6.27 -7.74
C LEU A 26 21.34 6.05 -8.35
N LEU A 27 20.34 5.72 -7.52
CA LEU A 27 18.95 5.54 -7.96
C LEU A 27 18.37 6.84 -8.53
N SER A 28 18.74 7.99 -7.98
CA SER A 28 18.31 9.29 -8.50
C SER A 28 18.87 9.56 -9.90
N ARG A 29 20.14 9.17 -10.15
CA ARG A 29 20.73 9.26 -11.49
C ARG A 29 20.14 8.23 -12.46
N GLU A 30 19.87 7.00 -12.00
CA GLU A 30 19.16 6.00 -12.80
C GLU A 30 17.77 6.52 -13.23
N GLN A 31 17.00 7.11 -12.31
CA GLN A 31 15.68 7.65 -12.62
C GLN A 31 15.76 8.76 -13.67
N PHE A 32 16.75 9.66 -13.58
CA PHE A 32 16.96 10.71 -14.58
C PHE A 32 17.12 10.15 -16.00
N TYR A 33 17.89 9.08 -16.19
CA TYR A 33 18.04 8.44 -17.49
C TYR A 33 16.82 7.62 -17.91
N LEU A 34 16.15 6.96 -16.96
CA LEU A 34 14.90 6.26 -17.24
C LEU A 34 13.82 7.25 -17.71
N ASP A 35 13.68 8.42 -17.09
CA ASP A 35 12.71 9.43 -17.50
C ASP A 35 12.95 9.87 -18.95
N TRP A 36 14.21 10.12 -19.31
CA TRP A 36 14.59 10.43 -20.69
C TRP A 36 14.29 9.26 -21.66
N LEU A 37 14.64 8.03 -21.28
CA LEU A 37 14.40 6.85 -22.10
C LEU A 37 12.91 6.55 -22.26
N PHE A 38 12.11 6.80 -21.22
CA PHE A 38 10.69 6.52 -21.22
C PHE A 38 9.85 7.58 -21.92
N ALA A 39 10.42 8.75 -22.20
CA ALA A 39 9.88 9.72 -23.15
C ALA A 39 9.94 9.23 -24.61
N LEU A 40 10.80 8.26 -24.92
CA LEU A 40 10.88 7.64 -26.25
C LEU A 40 9.80 6.57 -26.44
N HIS A 41 9.48 6.29 -27.70
CA HIS A 41 8.55 5.22 -28.06
C HIS A 41 9.06 3.85 -27.59
N ALA A 42 8.15 2.97 -27.16
CA ALA A 42 8.49 1.68 -26.55
C ALA A 42 9.34 0.76 -27.46
N SER A 43 9.21 0.89 -28.78
CA SER A 43 10.02 0.12 -29.75
C SER A 43 11.48 0.55 -29.84
N LEU A 44 11.84 1.70 -29.24
CA LEU A 44 13.19 2.28 -29.27
C LEU A 44 13.96 2.06 -27.98
N ARG A 45 13.39 1.32 -27.02
CA ARG A 45 13.99 1.07 -25.71
C ARG A 45 13.92 -0.40 -25.34
N TYR A 46 14.92 -0.84 -24.59
CA TYR A 46 14.98 -2.20 -24.02
C TYR A 46 14.45 -2.28 -22.59
N ASN A 47 14.40 -1.15 -21.87
CA ASN A 47 13.92 -1.12 -20.49
C ASN A 47 12.38 -1.25 -20.43
N PHE A 48 11.91 -2.12 -19.55
CA PHE A 48 10.47 -2.36 -19.33
C PHE A 48 9.90 -1.55 -18.16
N LEU A 49 10.73 -1.21 -17.18
CA LEU A 49 10.32 -0.52 -15.95
C LEU A 49 10.78 0.93 -15.96
N SER A 50 9.85 1.83 -15.66
CA SER A 50 10.06 3.27 -15.65
C SER A 50 10.59 3.80 -14.33
N THR A 51 10.52 3.02 -13.26
CA THR A 51 10.90 3.44 -11.91
C THR A 51 12.20 2.77 -11.49
N ALA A 52 13.22 3.57 -11.17
CA ALA A 52 14.52 3.10 -10.71
C ALA A 52 14.39 2.25 -9.44
N GLY A 53 15.14 1.16 -9.37
CA GLY A 53 15.20 0.27 -8.20
C GLY A 53 13.88 -0.40 -7.79
N SER A 54 12.80 -0.26 -8.58
CA SER A 54 11.48 -0.77 -8.23
C SER A 54 10.93 -1.73 -9.29
N PRO A 55 10.47 -2.95 -8.91
CA PRO A 55 9.76 -3.84 -9.82
C PRO A 55 8.30 -3.41 -10.05
N LEU A 56 7.88 -2.24 -9.56
CA LEU A 56 6.51 -1.78 -9.64
C LEU A 56 6.08 -1.65 -11.12
N GLY A 57 4.94 -2.25 -11.46
CA GLY A 57 4.43 -2.32 -12.83
C GLY A 57 4.91 -3.55 -13.63
N TYR A 58 5.83 -4.35 -13.10
CA TYR A 58 6.19 -5.62 -13.72
C TYR A 58 5.12 -6.69 -13.42
N HIS A 59 4.51 -7.23 -14.47
CA HIS A 59 3.64 -8.39 -14.36
C HIS A 59 4.40 -9.65 -14.74
N LEU A 60 4.48 -10.60 -13.80
CA LEU A 60 5.03 -11.93 -14.09
C LEU A 60 4.23 -12.61 -15.20
N THR A 61 4.94 -13.25 -16.13
CA THR A 61 4.33 -14.11 -17.14
C THR A 61 3.64 -15.31 -16.49
N GLU A 62 2.65 -15.89 -17.17
CA GLU A 62 1.96 -17.08 -16.65
C GLU A 62 2.92 -18.27 -16.45
N ASP A 63 3.92 -18.44 -17.31
CA ASP A 63 4.97 -19.45 -17.13
C ASP A 63 5.82 -19.19 -15.85
N ALA A 64 6.20 -17.94 -15.59
CA ALA A 64 6.93 -17.59 -14.38
C ALA A 64 6.08 -17.83 -13.13
N LYS A 65 4.80 -17.46 -13.16
CA LYS A 65 3.84 -17.74 -12.07
C LYS A 65 3.70 -19.25 -11.83
N ALA A 66 3.59 -20.05 -12.89
CA ALA A 66 3.49 -21.50 -12.81
C ALA A 66 4.74 -22.11 -12.17
N LYS A 67 5.94 -21.68 -12.58
CA LYS A 67 7.22 -22.14 -11.99
C LYS A 67 7.34 -21.79 -10.51
N ILE A 68 6.98 -20.56 -10.12
CA ILE A 68 6.98 -20.13 -8.71
C ILE A 68 5.97 -20.96 -7.91
N SER A 69 4.76 -21.17 -8.44
CA SER A 69 3.73 -21.99 -7.81
C SER A 69 4.20 -23.43 -7.60
N ALA A 70 4.79 -24.05 -8.63
CA ALA A 70 5.35 -25.40 -8.54
C ALA A 70 6.46 -25.49 -7.50
N ALA A 71 7.36 -24.48 -7.45
CA ALA A 71 8.45 -24.44 -6.48
C ALA A 71 7.98 -24.22 -5.03
N ASN A 72 6.80 -23.62 -4.82
CA ASN A 72 6.24 -23.38 -3.49
C ASN A 72 5.27 -24.48 -3.03
N LYS A 73 4.80 -25.32 -3.94
CA LYS A 73 3.88 -26.42 -3.62
C LYS A 73 4.52 -27.37 -2.62
N GLY A 74 3.82 -27.60 -1.50
CA GLY A 74 4.27 -28.51 -0.44
C GLY A 74 5.29 -27.91 0.54
N LYS A 75 5.74 -26.65 0.34
CA LYS A 75 6.56 -25.96 1.34
C LYS A 75 5.68 -25.48 2.49
N GLU A 76 6.07 -25.80 3.71
CA GLU A 76 5.41 -25.26 4.88
C GLU A 76 5.85 -23.80 5.10
N PRO A 77 4.91 -22.88 5.38
CA PRO A 77 5.26 -21.53 5.78
C PRO A 77 6.14 -21.56 7.04
N VAL A 78 7.17 -20.71 7.10
CA VAL A 78 8.07 -20.59 8.26
C VAL A 78 7.30 -20.25 9.55
N ASN A 79 6.16 -19.58 9.42
CA ASN A 79 5.28 -19.18 10.49
C ASN A 79 4.07 -20.10 10.68
N LYS A 80 4.08 -21.33 10.14
CA LYS A 80 2.97 -22.27 10.29
C LYS A 80 2.75 -22.58 11.77
N GLY A 81 1.56 -22.27 12.28
CA GLY A 81 1.19 -22.47 13.68
C GLY A 81 1.75 -21.43 14.65
N ALA A 82 2.56 -20.46 14.19
CA ALA A 82 3.04 -19.39 15.03
C ALA A 82 1.92 -18.38 15.30
N THR A 83 1.63 -18.13 16.58
CA THR A 83 0.75 -17.04 17.01
C THR A 83 1.58 -15.78 17.22
N LEU A 84 1.02 -14.63 16.82
CA LEU A 84 1.65 -13.34 17.12
C LEU A 84 1.70 -13.14 18.64
N SER A 85 2.83 -12.64 19.14
CA SER A 85 2.90 -12.16 20.52
C SER A 85 1.93 -10.99 20.72
N GLU A 86 1.57 -10.70 21.97
CA GLU A 86 0.67 -9.59 22.27
C GLU A 86 1.22 -8.25 21.75
N ALA A 87 2.53 -8.00 21.92
CA ALA A 87 3.20 -6.83 21.38
C ALA A 87 3.10 -6.74 19.85
N GLN A 88 3.33 -7.84 19.13
CA GLN A 88 3.20 -7.88 17.66
C GLN A 88 1.76 -7.67 17.20
N ARG A 89 0.80 -8.24 17.93
CA ARG A 89 -0.62 -8.03 17.68
C ARG A 89 -1.02 -6.57 17.85
N LEU A 90 -0.54 -5.90 18.91
CA LEU A 90 -0.77 -4.47 19.13
C LEU A 90 -0.15 -3.61 18.03
N LEU A 91 1.07 -3.91 17.59
CA LEU A 91 1.71 -3.22 16.46
C LEU A 91 0.87 -3.34 15.19
N SER A 92 0.36 -4.54 14.89
CA SER A 92 -0.52 -4.76 13.73
C SER A 92 -1.84 -3.98 13.84
N ILE A 93 -2.45 -3.95 15.02
CA ILE A 93 -3.65 -3.15 15.28
C ILE A 93 -3.35 -1.66 15.07
N ASN A 94 -2.26 -1.14 15.64
CA ASN A 94 -1.86 0.26 15.53
C ASN A 94 -1.57 0.65 14.08
N ALA A 95 -0.85 -0.19 13.33
CA ALA A 95 -0.61 0.02 11.90
C ALA A 95 -1.92 0.10 11.10
N SER A 96 -2.97 -0.62 11.53
CA SER A 96 -4.28 -0.59 10.88
C SER A 96 -5.20 0.57 11.29
N GLN A 97 -4.82 1.36 12.31
CA GLN A 97 -5.74 2.35 12.90
C GLN A 97 -6.16 3.45 11.94
N HIS A 98 -5.27 3.87 11.03
CA HIS A 98 -5.56 4.88 10.01
C HIS A 98 -6.75 4.50 9.09
N ARG A 99 -7.15 3.23 9.05
CA ARG A 99 -8.29 2.74 8.26
C ARG A 99 -9.63 2.91 8.97
N TYR A 100 -9.64 3.16 10.28
CA TYR A 100 -10.87 3.43 11.00
C TYR A 100 -11.35 4.84 10.72
N LYS A 101 -12.61 4.93 10.28
CA LYS A 101 -13.29 6.21 10.07
C LYS A 101 -14.20 6.48 11.27
N PRO A 102 -14.10 7.67 11.89
CA PRO A 102 -15.03 8.06 12.94
C PRO A 102 -16.45 8.13 12.37
N VAL A 103 -17.44 7.95 13.24
CA VAL A 103 -18.87 8.06 12.92
C VAL A 103 -19.46 9.15 13.79
N TYR A 104 -20.12 10.11 13.16
CA TYR A 104 -20.70 11.29 13.78
C TYR A 104 -22.21 11.12 13.89
N PHE A 105 -22.79 11.56 15.00
CA PHE A 105 -24.23 11.55 15.23
C PHE A 105 -24.72 12.97 15.39
N TYR A 106 -25.71 13.34 14.59
CA TYR A 106 -26.31 14.66 14.58
C TYR A 106 -27.80 14.59 14.93
N ASP A 107 -28.29 15.64 15.59
CA ASP A 107 -29.73 15.88 15.75
C ASP A 107 -30.36 16.42 14.45
N GLU A 108 -31.67 16.68 14.49
CA GLU A 108 -32.43 17.26 13.37
C GLU A 108 -31.92 18.66 12.95
N SER A 109 -31.31 19.40 13.87
CA SER A 109 -30.73 20.73 13.64
C SER A 109 -29.26 20.67 13.20
N ARG A 110 -28.72 19.46 12.92
CA ARG A 110 -27.31 19.21 12.59
C ARG A 110 -26.32 19.58 13.70
N THR A 111 -26.77 19.62 14.94
CA THR A 111 -25.89 19.74 16.10
C THR A 111 -25.25 18.38 16.38
N LEU A 112 -23.92 18.35 16.52
CA LEU A 112 -23.19 17.13 16.87
C LEU A 112 -23.55 16.70 18.30
N ILE A 113 -24.07 15.48 18.45
CA ILE A 113 -24.44 14.90 19.75
C ILE A 113 -23.29 14.06 20.28
N THR A 114 -22.79 13.15 19.46
CA THR A 114 -21.75 12.20 19.86
C THR A 114 -20.88 11.80 18.67
N LEU A 115 -19.67 11.37 18.98
CA LEU A 115 -18.71 10.87 18.02
C LEU A 115 -18.15 9.53 18.49
N TYR A 116 -18.04 8.58 17.58
CA TYR A 116 -17.40 7.30 17.84
C TYR A 116 -16.15 7.18 16.97
N PRO A 117 -15.05 6.59 17.47
CA PRO A 117 -13.81 6.48 16.71
C PRO A 117 -13.91 5.49 15.53
N SER A 118 -14.93 4.62 15.51
CA SER A 118 -15.17 3.71 14.41
C SER A 118 -16.61 3.20 14.38
N LEU A 119 -17.06 2.74 13.22
CA LEU A 119 -18.32 2.02 13.05
C LEU A 119 -18.44 0.80 14.00
N ASN A 120 -17.32 0.16 14.33
CA ASN A 120 -17.28 -0.94 15.28
C ASN A 120 -17.58 -0.47 16.71
N ALA A 121 -17.04 0.68 17.10
CA ALA A 121 -17.31 1.29 18.40
C ALA A 121 -18.78 1.73 18.49
N THR A 122 -19.31 2.37 17.43
CA THR A 122 -20.72 2.74 17.33
C THR A 122 -21.64 1.52 17.48
N SER A 123 -21.39 0.45 16.74
CA SER A 123 -22.20 -0.77 16.77
C SER A 123 -22.24 -1.41 18.17
N LYS A 124 -21.14 -1.37 18.91
CA LYS A 124 -21.07 -1.86 20.29
C LYS A 124 -21.83 -0.96 21.27
N ALA A 125 -21.63 0.35 21.19
CA ALA A 125 -22.26 1.32 22.09
C ALA A 125 -23.79 1.37 21.87
N GLU A 126 -24.22 1.45 20.61
CA GLU A 126 -25.63 1.56 20.21
C GLU A 126 -26.36 0.22 20.12
N GLN A 127 -25.63 -0.87 20.36
CA GLN A 127 -26.10 -2.26 20.22
C GLN A 127 -26.82 -2.47 18.89
N ALA A 128 -26.21 -2.00 17.80
CA ALA A 128 -26.80 -1.94 16.48
C ALA A 128 -26.01 -2.76 15.46
N ASN A 129 -26.71 -3.28 14.46
CA ASN A 129 -26.06 -4.01 13.37
C ASN A 129 -25.23 -3.05 12.50
N LYS A 130 -23.95 -3.37 12.29
CA LYS A 130 -23.01 -2.57 11.48
C LYS A 130 -23.50 -2.35 10.05
N ASN A 131 -24.10 -3.35 9.43
CA ASN A 131 -24.60 -3.25 8.06
C ASN A 131 -25.78 -2.29 7.97
N HIS A 132 -26.61 -2.24 9.02
CA HIS A 132 -27.70 -1.27 9.12
C HIS A 132 -27.17 0.16 9.29
N LEU A 133 -26.21 0.37 10.20
CA LEU A 133 -25.54 1.67 10.36
C LEU A 133 -24.88 2.13 9.05
N LEU A 134 -24.16 1.23 8.37
CA LEU A 134 -23.54 1.52 7.08
C LEU A 134 -24.56 1.86 5.99
N LYS A 135 -25.71 1.18 5.99
CA LYS A 135 -26.82 1.52 5.09
C LYS A 135 -27.33 2.93 5.37
N CYS A 136 -27.63 3.25 6.63
CA CYS A 136 -28.07 4.58 7.05
C CYS A 136 -27.08 5.68 6.62
N ILE A 137 -25.77 5.48 6.81
CA ILE A 137 -24.72 6.40 6.35
C ILE A 137 -24.78 6.57 4.81
N LYS A 138 -24.87 5.48 4.06
CA LYS A 138 -24.88 5.52 2.59
C LYS A 138 -26.15 6.14 2.01
N THR A 139 -27.29 5.91 2.65
CA THR A 139 -28.60 6.36 2.15
C THR A 139 -29.06 7.68 2.76
N GLY A 140 -28.33 8.22 3.75
CA GLY A 140 -28.76 9.37 4.54
C GLY A 140 -30.02 9.11 5.38
N GLN A 141 -30.34 7.85 5.66
CA GLN A 141 -31.54 7.50 6.42
C GLN A 141 -31.26 7.70 7.91
N LEU A 142 -32.19 8.33 8.63
CA LEU A 142 -32.08 8.54 10.07
C LEU A 142 -31.99 7.20 10.81
N PHE A 143 -30.96 7.07 11.65
CA PHE A 143 -30.80 5.97 12.59
C PHE A 143 -31.41 6.38 13.94
N ARG A 144 -32.57 5.81 14.29
CA ARG A 144 -33.29 6.13 15.54
C ARG A 144 -33.55 7.63 15.76
N GLY A 145 -33.80 8.37 14.67
CA GLY A 145 -34.01 9.82 14.70
C GLY A 145 -32.74 10.66 14.55
N TYR A 146 -31.55 10.05 14.55
CA TYR A 146 -30.27 10.74 14.37
C TYR A 146 -29.75 10.60 12.96
N LEU A 147 -29.18 11.67 12.42
CA LEU A 147 -28.38 11.61 11.20
C LEU A 147 -26.99 11.07 11.54
N ILE A 148 -26.52 10.08 10.79
CA ILE A 148 -25.19 9.48 10.99
C ILE A 148 -24.35 9.57 9.73
N GLU A 149 -23.09 9.99 9.89
CA GLU A 149 -22.12 10.20 8.80
C GLU A 149 -20.74 9.65 9.16
#